data_AF-A0A376U273-F1
#
_entry.id   AF-A0A376U273-F1
#
_cell.length_a   1.000
_cell.length_b   1.000
_cell.length_c   1.000
_cell.angle_alpha   90.00
_cell.angle_beta   90.00
_cell.angle_gamma   90.00
#
_symmetry.space_group_name_H-M   'P 1'
#
loop_
_entity.id
_entity.type
_entity.pdbx_description
1 polymer ?
#
loop_
_entity_poly.entity_id
_entity_poly.type
_entity_poly.pdbx_seq_one_letter_code
_entity_poly.pdbx_strand_id
1 'polypeptide(L)'
;MIAEGYGDRRTLERRIQGMEKWLANPELLEADADAEYAAVIDIDLADIKEPILCAPNDPDDARPLSAVQGEKIDEVFIGSCMTNIGHFRAAGKLLDAHKGQLPTRLWVAPATRMDAAQLTEEGYYSVSVRVVRVSRSLRFPCMGNQAV
;
A
#
# COMPACT_ATOMS: atom_id res chain seq x y z
N MET A 1 4.98 -6.46 -20.51
CA MET A 1 4.49 -5.23 -21.19
C MET A 1 4.71 -5.22 -22.70
N ILE A 2 5.93 -5.06 -23.25
CA ILE A 2 6.14 -5.06 -24.72
C ILE A 2 5.66 -6.37 -25.34
N ALA A 3 6.06 -7.51 -24.76
CA ALA A 3 5.61 -8.84 -25.19
C ALA A 3 4.09 -9.06 -25.02
N GLU A 4 3.45 -8.31 -24.13
CA GLU A 4 1.99 -8.34 -23.91
C GLU A 4 1.24 -7.32 -24.80
N GLY A 5 1.93 -6.61 -25.71
CA GLY A 5 1.30 -5.70 -26.67
C GLY A 5 0.86 -4.35 -26.09
N TYR A 6 1.46 -3.88 -24.99
CA TYR A 6 1.09 -2.59 -24.39
C TYR A 6 1.57 -1.41 -25.23
N GLY A 7 0.63 -0.54 -25.62
CA GLY A 7 0.87 0.85 -26.05
C GLY A 7 1.98 1.06 -27.09
N ASP A 8 2.75 2.15 -26.92
CA ASP A 8 3.87 2.49 -27.79
C ASP A 8 5.15 1.76 -27.39
N ARG A 9 5.50 0.76 -28.21
CA ARG A 9 6.71 -0.06 -28.07
C ARG A 9 7.99 0.78 -28.06
N ARG A 10 8.12 1.76 -28.96
CA ARG A 10 9.37 2.56 -29.08
C ARG A 10 9.64 3.35 -27.81
N THR A 11 8.58 3.87 -27.21
CA THR A 11 8.67 4.59 -25.94
C THR A 11 9.10 3.67 -24.79
N LEU A 12 8.58 2.45 -24.72
CA LEU A 12 9.00 1.46 -23.72
C LEU A 12 10.46 1.03 -23.92
N GLU A 13 10.89 0.77 -25.16
CA GLU A 13 12.28 0.39 -25.48
C GLU A 13 13.27 1.50 -25.11
N ARG A 14 12.95 2.76 -25.42
CA ARG A 14 13.78 3.91 -25.03
C ARG A 14 13.90 4.03 -23.51
N ARG A 15 12.84 3.73 -22.75
CA ARG A 15 12.91 3.73 -21.28
C ARG A 15 13.82 2.60 -20.78
N ILE A 16 13.72 1.41 -21.35
CA ILE A 16 14.58 0.26 -21.00
C ILE A 16 16.05 0.62 -21.19
N GLN A 17 16.42 1.12 -22.38
CA GLN A 17 17.80 1.54 -22.68
C GLN A 17 18.29 2.63 -21.71
N GLY A 18 17.43 3.57 -21.33
CA GLY A 18 17.75 4.59 -20.34
C GLY A 18 18.05 4.01 -18.95
N MET A 19 17.28 2.99 -18.53
CA MET A 19 17.51 2.29 -17.26
C MET A 19 18.78 1.43 -17.31
N GLU A 20 19.03 0.71 -18.40
CA GLU A 20 20.27 -0.07 -18.61
C GLU A 20 21.51 0.82 -18.57
N LYS A 21 21.44 2.01 -19.19
CA LYS A 21 22.52 2.99 -19.16
C LYS A 21 22.79 3.49 -17.73
N TRP A 22 21.74 3.78 -16.96
CA TRP A 22 21.89 4.17 -15.56
C TRP A 22 22.44 3.02 -14.70
N LEU A 23 22.00 1.79 -14.91
CA LEU A 23 22.54 0.61 -14.21
C LEU A 23 24.02 0.35 -14.54
N ALA A 24 24.47 0.70 -15.74
CA ALA A 24 25.88 0.60 -16.13
C ALA A 24 26.78 1.68 -15.48
N ASN A 25 26.21 2.80 -15.06
CA ASN A 25 26.89 3.88 -14.34
C ASN A 25 25.96 4.52 -13.30
N PRO A 26 25.76 3.87 -12.13
CA PRO A 26 24.74 4.24 -11.17
C PRO A 26 25.18 5.45 -10.35
N GLU A 27 24.81 6.63 -10.84
CA GLU A 27 25.01 7.90 -10.13
C GLU A 27 23.68 8.35 -9.50
N LEU A 28 23.76 8.75 -8.23
CA LEU A 28 22.68 9.37 -7.49
C LEU A 28 23.09 10.79 -7.13
N LEU A 29 22.15 11.73 -7.24
CA LEU A 29 22.34 13.08 -6.72
C LEU A 29 22.18 13.06 -5.21
N GLU A 30 22.97 13.88 -4.53
CA GLU A 30 22.91 14.12 -3.09
C GLU A 30 22.70 15.62 -2.87
N ALA A 31 22.04 15.98 -1.76
CA ALA A 31 21.92 17.38 -1.38
C ALA A 31 23.28 17.91 -0.93
N ASP A 32 23.58 19.17 -1.26
CA ASP A 32 24.79 19.83 -0.76
C ASP A 32 24.73 19.96 0.77
N ALA A 33 25.89 19.87 1.42
CA ALA A 33 25.98 19.92 2.89
C ALA A 33 25.57 21.30 3.48
N ASP A 34 25.54 22.33 2.66
CA ASP A 34 25.17 23.72 2.97
C ASP A 34 23.81 24.13 2.37
N ALA A 35 22.98 23.16 1.97
CA ALA A 35 21.63 23.45 1.48
C ALA A 35 20.78 24.16 2.55
N GLU A 36 20.18 25.29 2.17
CA GLU A 36 19.29 26.07 3.05
C GLU A 36 17.84 25.60 2.93
N TYR A 37 17.17 25.44 4.08
CA TYR A 37 15.77 25.02 4.17
C TYR A 37 14.95 26.08 4.91
N ALA A 38 13.69 26.29 4.50
CA ALA A 38 12.78 27.21 5.18
C ALA A 38 12.43 26.77 6.61
N ALA A 39 12.44 25.46 6.86
CA ALA A 39 12.28 24.84 8.17
C ALA A 39 12.94 23.45 8.17
N VAL A 40 13.43 23.02 9.33
CA VAL A 40 13.94 21.67 9.59
C VAL A 40 13.15 21.10 10.76
N ILE A 41 12.61 19.89 10.58
CA ILE A 41 11.84 19.16 11.59
C ILE A 41 12.51 17.81 11.80
N ASP A 42 13.23 17.68 12.91
CA ASP A 42 13.87 16.42 13.31
C ASP A 42 12.88 15.56 14.10
N ILE A 43 12.74 14.29 13.71
CA ILE A 43 11.85 13.32 14.35
C ILE A 43 12.70 12.17 14.88
N ASP A 44 12.75 12.00 16.21
CA ASP A 44 13.38 10.84 16.83
C ASP A 44 12.45 9.62 16.77
N LEU A 45 12.91 8.55 16.12
CA LEU A 45 12.15 7.30 16.01
C LEU A 45 11.92 6.63 17.38
N ALA A 46 12.77 6.91 18.38
CA ALA A 46 12.62 6.38 19.73
C ALA A 46 11.40 6.95 20.48
N ASP A 47 10.90 8.12 20.06
CA ASP A 47 9.72 8.75 20.64
C ASP A 47 8.40 8.14 20.12
N ILE A 48 8.43 7.46 18.97
CA ILE A 48 7.25 6.80 18.39
C ILE A 48 7.06 5.43 19.02
N LYS A 49 6.29 5.39 20.12
CA LYS A 49 6.07 4.18 20.95
C LYS A 49 4.75 3.46 20.65
N GLU A 50 3.88 4.06 19.86
CA GLU A 50 2.57 3.51 19.51
C GLU A 50 2.18 3.87 18.07
N PRO A 51 1.24 3.14 17.45
CA PRO A 51 0.70 3.51 16.15
C PRO A 51 0.02 4.88 16.19
N ILE A 52 0.20 5.65 15.13
CA ILE A 52 -0.44 6.96 14.92
C ILE A 52 -1.50 6.80 13.83
N LEU A 53 -2.69 7.34 14.06
CA LEU A 53 -3.83 7.29 13.14
C LEU A 53 -4.34 8.70 12.86
N CYS A 54 -4.84 8.95 11.65
CA CYS A 54 -5.60 10.17 11.36
C CYS A 54 -7.05 9.98 11.83
N ALA A 55 -7.57 10.92 12.59
CA ALA A 55 -8.95 10.91 13.06
C ALA A 55 -9.95 11.09 11.89
N PRO A 56 -11.23 10.73 12.06
CA PRO A 56 -12.19 10.74 10.95
C PRO A 56 -12.30 12.09 10.24
N ASN A 57 -12.22 12.04 8.90
CA ASN A 57 -12.48 13.13 7.95
C ASN A 57 -11.42 14.24 7.84
N ASP A 58 -10.30 14.14 8.57
CA ASP A 58 -9.20 15.10 8.47
C ASP A 58 -7.85 14.36 8.42
N PRO A 59 -7.10 14.43 7.30
CA PRO A 59 -5.78 13.80 7.22
C PRO A 59 -4.74 14.44 8.14
N ASP A 60 -4.93 15.68 8.60
CA ASP A 60 -3.97 16.40 9.44
C ASP A 60 -4.21 16.17 10.95
N ASP A 61 -5.36 15.60 11.34
CA ASP A 61 -5.68 15.27 12.73
C ASP A 61 -5.04 13.93 13.17
N ALA A 62 -3.71 13.94 13.28
CA ALA A 62 -2.92 12.78 13.70
C ALA A 62 -2.98 12.56 15.23
N ARG A 63 -3.40 11.38 15.66
CA ARG A 63 -3.57 11.00 17.07
C ARG A 63 -2.91 9.65 17.39
N PRO A 64 -2.34 9.48 18.59
CA PRO A 64 -1.88 8.17 19.06
C PRO A 64 -3.07 7.21 19.23
N LEU A 65 -2.82 5.91 19.04
CA LEU A 65 -3.83 4.85 19.21
C LEU A 65 -4.52 4.94 20.58
N SER A 66 -3.75 5.21 21.64
CA SER A 66 -4.27 5.34 23.01
C SER A 66 -5.38 6.39 23.17
N ALA A 67 -5.42 7.42 22.32
CA ALA A 67 -6.43 8.48 22.36
C ALA A 67 -7.76 8.09 21.68
N VAL A 68 -7.76 7.07 20.82
CA VAL A 68 -8.91 6.67 19.98
C VAL A 68 -9.27 5.18 20.13
N GLN A 69 -8.57 4.45 20.99
CA GLN A 69 -8.83 3.03 21.22
C GLN A 69 -10.24 2.77 21.77
N GLY A 70 -10.83 1.64 21.40
CA GLY A 70 -12.17 1.23 21.82
C GLY A 70 -13.30 1.66 20.89
N GLU A 71 -12.99 2.46 19.86
CA GLU A 71 -13.96 2.82 18.82
C GLU A 71 -14.44 1.58 18.04
N LYS A 72 -15.75 1.54 17.78
CA LYS A 72 -16.35 0.44 17.01
C LYS A 72 -16.03 0.61 15.54
N ILE A 73 -15.51 -0.46 14.92
CA ILE A 73 -15.22 -0.50 13.49
C ILE A 73 -16.24 -1.38 12.78
N ASP A 74 -16.87 -0.86 11.73
CA ASP A 74 -17.84 -1.59 10.91
C ASP A 74 -17.20 -2.17 9.64
N GLU A 75 -16.37 -1.38 8.96
CA GLU A 75 -15.68 -1.78 7.71
C GLU A 75 -14.19 -1.43 7.75
N VAL A 76 -13.37 -2.24 7.08
CA VAL A 76 -11.91 -2.05 6.96
C VAL A 76 -11.50 -2.19 5.50
N PHE A 77 -10.60 -1.33 5.04
CA PHE A 77 -10.04 -1.38 3.69
C PHE A 77 -8.51 -1.50 3.69
N ILE A 78 -7.99 -2.47 2.93
CA ILE A 78 -6.56 -2.67 2.70
C ILE A 78 -6.33 -2.73 1.19
N GLY A 79 -5.73 -1.69 0.60
CA GLY A 79 -5.46 -1.72 -0.84
C GLY A 79 -5.34 -0.40 -1.61
N SER A 80 -4.78 0.65 -1.01
CA SER A 80 -4.46 1.87 -1.76
C SER A 80 -3.08 1.76 -2.44
N CYS A 81 -2.70 2.78 -3.21
CA CYS A 81 -1.34 2.90 -3.76
C CYS A 81 -0.24 2.96 -2.69
N MET A 82 -0.59 3.19 -1.42
CA MET A 82 0.35 3.15 -0.29
C MET A 82 0.74 1.71 0.10
N THR A 83 -0.01 0.71 -0.37
CA THR A 83 0.23 -0.69 -0.02
C THR A 83 1.12 -1.39 -1.06
N ASN A 84 1.92 -2.34 -0.58
CA ASN A 84 2.68 -3.29 -1.41
C ASN A 84 2.40 -4.73 -0.98
N ILE A 85 2.89 -5.72 -1.73
CA ILE A 85 2.65 -7.14 -1.46
C ILE A 85 2.93 -7.59 -0.01
N GLY A 86 3.92 -6.99 0.65
CA GLY A 86 4.28 -7.30 2.03
C GLY A 86 3.15 -7.03 3.03
N HIS A 87 2.35 -5.99 2.78
CA HIS A 87 1.22 -5.61 3.63
C HIS A 87 0.12 -6.67 3.58
N PHE A 88 -0.18 -7.19 2.38
CA PHE A 88 -1.16 -8.25 2.21
C PHE A 88 -0.71 -9.57 2.83
N ARG A 89 0.58 -9.90 2.74
CA ARG A 89 1.14 -11.07 3.42
C ARG A 89 1.04 -10.94 4.94
N ALA A 90 1.33 -9.77 5.50
CA ALA A 90 1.19 -9.51 6.94
C ALA A 90 -0.27 -9.63 7.39
N ALA A 91 -1.20 -8.97 6.68
CA ALA A 91 -2.63 -9.09 6.94
C ALA A 91 -3.12 -10.55 6.84
N GLY A 92 -2.68 -11.28 5.83
CA GLY A 92 -3.01 -12.69 5.63
C GLY A 92 -2.56 -13.59 6.78
N LYS A 93 -1.34 -13.38 7.31
CA LYS A 93 -0.86 -14.11 8.49
C LYS A 93 -1.68 -13.83 9.74
N LEU A 94 -2.07 -12.56 9.96
CA LEU A 94 -2.95 -12.19 11.08
C LEU A 94 -4.33 -12.83 10.95
N LEU A 95 -4.89 -12.85 9.74
CA LEU A 95 -6.19 -13.48 9.47
C LEU A 95 -6.15 -15.01 9.63
N ASP A 96 -5.08 -15.67 9.20
CA ASP A 96 -4.93 -17.12 9.34
C ASP A 96 -4.80 -17.56 10.81
N ALA A 97 -4.13 -16.74 11.63
CA ALA A 97 -4.02 -16.95 13.07
C ALA A 97 -5.39 -16.88 13.79
N HIS A 98 -6.33 -16.09 13.26
CA HIS A 98 -7.67 -15.90 13.83
C HIS A 98 -8.75 -16.58 12.97
N LYS A 99 -8.98 -17.87 13.24
CA LYS A 99 -9.98 -18.66 12.53
C LYS A 99 -11.40 -18.22 12.87
N GLY A 100 -12.19 -17.89 11.85
CA GLY A 100 -13.60 -17.53 12.00
C GLY A 100 -14.06 -16.49 10.98
N GLN A 101 -15.29 -16.02 11.14
CA GLN A 101 -15.75 -14.83 10.42
C GLN A 101 -15.30 -13.58 11.17
N LEU A 102 -14.89 -12.56 10.41
CA LEU A 102 -14.60 -11.25 11.00
C LEU A 102 -15.91 -10.58 11.45
N PRO A 103 -15.90 -9.86 12.59
CA PRO A 103 -17.04 -9.03 13.00
C PRO A 103 -17.22 -7.79 12.10
N THR A 104 -16.24 -7.50 11.25
CA THR A 104 -16.18 -6.35 10.34
C THR A 104 -16.25 -6.78 8.88
N ARG A 105 -16.72 -5.90 8.00
CA ARG A 105 -16.58 -6.09 6.56
C ARG A 105 -15.17 -5.70 6.11
N LEU A 106 -14.39 -6.68 5.66
CA LEU A 106 -13.04 -6.44 5.14
C LEU A 106 -13.03 -6.36 3.61
N TRP A 107 -12.43 -5.30 3.09
CA TRP A 107 -12.16 -5.06 1.67
C TRP A 107 -10.67 -5.17 1.40
N VAL A 108 -10.30 -6.03 0.45
CA VAL A 108 -8.89 -6.17 0.03
C VAL A 108 -8.78 -5.89 -1.46
N ALA A 109 -7.89 -4.98 -1.83
CA ALA A 109 -7.61 -4.63 -3.21
C ALA A 109 -6.09 -4.57 -3.43
N PRO A 110 -5.45 -5.62 -3.98
CA PRO A 110 -4.03 -5.56 -4.31
C PRO A 110 -3.70 -4.35 -5.20
N ALA A 111 -2.51 -3.77 -5.06
CA ALA A 111 -2.15 -2.55 -5.78
C ALA A 111 -1.96 -2.77 -7.29
N THR A 112 -1.54 -3.97 -7.71
CA THR A 112 -1.34 -4.33 -9.12
C THR A 112 -1.88 -5.73 -9.46
N ARG A 113 -2.03 -6.02 -10.76
CA ARG A 113 -2.37 -7.37 -11.24
C ARG A 113 -1.27 -8.38 -10.91
N MET A 114 -0.01 -7.94 -10.87
CA MET A 114 1.12 -8.79 -10.52
C MET A 114 1.06 -9.22 -9.05
N ASP A 115 0.76 -8.28 -8.14
CA ASP A 115 0.58 -8.60 -6.72
C ASP A 115 -0.59 -9.57 -6.51
N ALA A 116 -1.72 -9.34 -7.20
CA ALA A 116 -2.87 -10.22 -7.12
C ALA A 116 -2.54 -11.65 -7.61
N ALA A 117 -1.81 -11.79 -8.71
CA ALA A 117 -1.37 -13.08 -9.22
C ALA A 117 -0.43 -13.80 -8.23
N GLN A 118 0.57 -13.08 -7.72
CA GLN A 118 1.54 -13.62 -6.76
C GLN A 118 0.87 -14.06 -5.44
N LEU A 119 -0.03 -13.25 -4.90
CA LEU A 119 -0.79 -13.60 -3.69
C LEU A 119 -1.73 -14.79 -3.92
N THR A 120 -2.20 -14.98 -5.15
CA THR A 120 -3.02 -16.15 -5.53
C THR A 120 -2.16 -17.41 -5.55
N GLU A 121 -0.99 -17.36 -6.17
CA GLU A 121 -0.03 -18.46 -6.23
C GLU A 121 0.45 -18.88 -4.83
N GLU A 122 0.68 -17.91 -3.95
CA GLU A 122 1.04 -18.15 -2.55
C GLU A 122 -0.13 -18.63 -1.67
N GLY A 123 -1.34 -18.70 -2.21
CA GLY A 123 -2.52 -19.20 -1.49
C GLY A 123 -3.14 -18.21 -0.50
N TYR A 124 -2.70 -16.94 -0.45
CA TYR A 124 -3.31 -15.93 0.43
C TYR A 124 -4.77 -15.63 0.07
N TYR A 125 -5.16 -15.86 -1.19
CA TYR A 125 -6.56 -15.82 -1.58
C TYR A 125 -7.40 -16.95 -0.96
N SER A 126 -6.82 -18.12 -0.66
CA SER A 126 -7.56 -19.19 0.03
C SER A 126 -7.90 -18.82 1.49
N VAL A 127 -7.03 -18.01 2.13
CA VAL A 127 -7.23 -17.42 3.46
C VAL A 127 -8.24 -16.26 3.40
N SER A 128 -8.18 -15.44 2.34
CA SER A 128 -8.98 -14.21 2.22
C SER A 128 -10.40 -14.44 1.67
N VAL A 129 -10.60 -15.36 0.73
CA VAL A 129 -11.88 -15.54 0.01
C VAL A 129 -13.02 -16.03 0.91
N ARG A 130 -12.73 -16.62 2.07
CA ARG A 130 -13.78 -17.03 3.02
C ARG A 130 -14.41 -15.87 3.79
N VAL A 131 -13.76 -14.70 3.84
CA VAL A 131 -14.15 -13.61 4.77
C VAL A 131 -14.10 -12.21 4.13
N VAL A 132 -13.49 -12.07 2.95
CA VAL A 132 -13.09 -10.76 2.39
C VAL A 132 -13.67 -10.54 1.00
N ARG A 133 -14.18 -9.33 0.74
CA ARG A 133 -14.52 -8.90 -0.62
C ARG A 133 -13.26 -8.42 -1.32
N VAL A 134 -12.85 -9.15 -2.35
CA VAL A 134 -11.73 -8.76 -3.21
C VAL A 134 -12.27 -7.98 -4.42
N SER A 135 -11.88 -6.70 -4.54
CA SER A 135 -12.26 -5.87 -5.69
C SER A 135 -11.28 -6.08 -6.86
N ARG A 136 -11.81 -6.06 -8.09
CA ARG A 136 -10.99 -6.01 -9.33
C ARG A 136 -10.44 -4.62 -9.63
N SER A 137 -11.00 -3.56 -9.04
CA SER A 137 -10.59 -2.17 -9.26
C SER A 137 -9.66 -1.68 -8.14
N LEU A 138 -8.39 -1.44 -8.53
CA LEU A 138 -7.24 -1.18 -7.66
C LEU A 138 -7.30 0.17 -6.88
N ARG A 139 -8.31 1.02 -7.11
CA ARG A 139 -8.45 2.37 -6.50
C ARG A 139 -9.81 2.63 -5.82
N PHE A 140 -10.64 1.60 -5.70
CA PHE A 140 -12.09 1.73 -5.52
C PHE A 140 -12.54 2.46 -4.24
N PRO A 141 -12.24 1.98 -3.01
CA PRO A 141 -12.64 2.72 -1.80
C PRO A 141 -11.80 3.99 -1.59
N CYS A 142 -10.58 4.00 -2.14
CA CYS A 142 -9.65 5.11 -1.97
C CYS A 142 -10.13 6.40 -2.65
N MET A 143 -10.72 6.30 -3.85
CA MET A 143 -11.28 7.48 -4.53
C MET A 143 -12.77 7.69 -4.27
N GLY A 144 -13.48 6.68 -3.77
CA GLY A 144 -14.91 6.76 -3.45
C GLY A 144 -15.83 7.05 -4.65
N ASN A 145 -15.32 7.03 -5.88
CA ASN A 145 -16.05 7.45 -7.08
C ASN A 145 -16.84 6.33 -7.76
N GLN A 146 -16.71 5.11 -7.24
CA GLN A 146 -17.45 3.93 -7.67
C GLN A 146 -17.69 3.10 -6.42
N ALA A 147 -18.94 2.86 -6.05
CA ALA A 147 -19.35 1.91 -5.02
C ALA A 147 -20.78 1.42 -5.29
N VAL A 148 -20.90 0.15 -5.70
CA VAL A 148 -22.11 -0.69 -5.58
C VAL A 148 -21.65 -2.09 -5.15
#